data_AF-A0A430HRR2-F1
#
_entry.id   AF-A0A430HRR2-F1
#
_cell.length_a   1.000
_cell.length_b   1.000
_cell.length_c   1.000
_cell.angle_alpha   90.00
_cell.angle_beta   90.00
_cell.angle_gamma   90.00
#
_symmetry.space_group_name_H-M   'P 1'
#
loop_
_entity.id
_entity.type
_entity.pdbx_description
1 polymer ?
#
loop_
_entity_poly.entity_id
_entity_poly.type
_entity_poly.pdbx_seq_one_letter_code
_entity_poly.pdbx_strand_id
1 'polypeptide(L)' 'MAHTEKYRPARKAYVSEFDQFMQDYLARHPEVEQDRRRGWDIWWDRRVDLDELDKQREDALPARPYAYD' A
#
# COMPACT_ATOMS: atom_id res chain seq x y z
N MET A 1 -27.59 5.76 -19.71
CA MET A 1 -26.90 6.69 -20.62
C MET A 1 -25.44 6.72 -20.21
N ALA A 2 -24.54 6.18 -21.04
CA ALA A 2 -23.13 6.06 -20.70
C ALA A 2 -22.39 7.30 -21.20
N HIS A 3 -21.99 8.18 -20.27
CA HIS A 3 -21.05 9.26 -20.56
C HIS A 3 -19.63 8.65 -20.56
N THR A 4 -19.18 8.13 -21.71
CA THR A 4 -17.75 7.83 -21.88
C THR A 4 -17.09 9.14 -22.33
N GLU A 5 -16.85 10.03 -21.38
CA GLU A 5 -16.12 11.26 -21.67
C GLU A 5 -14.68 10.88 -22.04
N LYS A 6 -14.36 10.98 -23.33
CA LYS A 6 -13.06 10.66 -23.88
C LYS A 6 -12.05 11.65 -23.30
N TYR A 7 -11.15 11.16 -22.44
CA TYR A 7 -10.02 11.94 -21.93
C TYR A 7 -9.23 12.51 -23.10
N ARG A 8 -9.37 13.81 -23.34
CA ARG A 8 -8.55 14.57 -24.26
C ARG A 8 -7.45 15.19 -23.41
N PRO A 9 -6.20 14.68 -23.42
CA PRO A 9 -5.15 15.34 -22.66
C PRO A 9 -4.97 16.74 -23.24
N ALA A 10 -5.39 17.75 -22.47
CA ALA A 10 -4.97 19.11 -22.69
C ALA A 10 -3.44 19.13 -22.69
N ARG A 11 -2.84 19.97 -23.54
CA ARG A 11 -1.40 20.32 -23.64
C ARG A 11 -0.54 19.77 -22.49
N LYS A 12 0.51 19.01 -22.81
CA LYS A 12 1.50 18.39 -21.89
C LYS A 12 1.36 18.95 -20.46
N ALA A 13 0.64 18.20 -19.63
CA ALA A 13 0.48 18.56 -18.22
C ALA A 13 1.87 18.79 -17.61
N TYR A 14 1.96 19.75 -16.68
CA TYR A 14 3.22 19.98 -15.97
C TYR A 14 3.66 18.67 -15.30
N VAL A 15 4.91 18.29 -15.54
CA VAL A 15 5.57 17.15 -14.90
C VAL A 15 6.70 17.71 -14.07
N SER A 16 6.71 17.41 -12.77
CA SER A 16 7.77 17.87 -11.88
C SER A 16 9.11 17.22 -12.23
N GLU A 17 10.22 17.85 -11.85
CA GLU A 17 11.56 17.24 -12.00
C GLU A 17 11.65 15.93 -11.22
N PHE A 18 10.99 15.87 -10.06
CA PHE A 18 10.89 14.67 -9.24
C PHE A 18 10.17 13.53 -9.98
N ASP A 19 9.05 13.81 -10.63
CA ASP A 19 8.32 12.80 -11.40
C ASP A 19 9.17 12.26 -12.56
N GLN A 20 9.88 13.14 -13.27
CA GLN A 20 10.80 12.73 -14.35
C GLN A 20 11.91 11.83 -13.80
N PHE A 21 12.52 12.23 -12.68
CA PHE A 21 13.54 11.42 -12.00
C PHE A 21 13.01 10.04 -11.60
N MET A 22 11.84 9.99 -10.96
CA MET A 22 11.26 8.73 -10.49
C MET A 22 10.89 7.80 -11.65
N GLN A 23 10.37 8.35 -12.76
CA GLN A 23 10.08 7.58 -13.97
C GLN A 23 11.35 6.96 -14.55
N ASP A 24 12.42 7.75 -14.69
CA ASP A 24 13.70 7.27 -15.21
C ASP A 24 14.34 6.24 -14.29
N TYR A 25 14.27 6.45 -12.97
CA TYR A 25 14.79 5.51 -11.98
C TYR A 25 14.05 4.17 -12.05
N LEU A 26 12.72 4.17 -12.02
CA LEU A 26 11.93 2.94 -12.09
C LEU A 26 12.09 2.22 -13.42
N ALA A 27 12.30 2.94 -14.53
CA ALA A 27 12.59 2.34 -15.83
C ALA A 27 13.94 1.59 -15.86
N ARG A 28 14.92 2.07 -15.09
CA ARG A 28 16.25 1.46 -14.99
C ARG A 28 16.35 0.35 -13.94
N HIS A 29 15.44 0.34 -12.96
CA HIS A 29 15.45 -0.55 -11.81
C HIS A 29 14.17 -1.38 -11.69
N PRO A 30 13.91 -2.33 -12.62
CA PRO A 30 12.72 -3.18 -12.58
C PRO A 30 12.61 -4.06 -11.32
N GLU A 31 13.72 -4.31 -10.62
CA GLU A 31 13.78 -5.03 -9.34
C GLU A 31 12.98 -4.32 -8.23
N VAL A 32 12.87 -2.99 -8.29
CA VAL A 32 12.16 -2.19 -7.28
C VAL A 32 10.68 -2.55 -7.23
N GLU A 33 10.08 -2.96 -8.35
CA GLU A 33 8.68 -3.43 -8.36
C GLU A 33 8.51 -4.75 -7.60
N GLN A 34 9.51 -5.64 -7.65
CA GLN A 34 9.48 -6.90 -6.91
C GLN A 34 9.64 -6.64 -5.41
N ASP A 35 10.55 -5.75 -5.03
CA ASP A 35 10.75 -5.36 -3.64
C ASP A 35 9.55 -4.61 -3.07
N ARG A 36 8.90 -3.77 -3.89
CA ARG A 36 7.64 -3.11 -3.51
C ARG A 36 6.55 -4.13 -3.18
N ARG A 37 6.36 -5.14 -4.03
CA ARG A 37 5.38 -6.21 -3.79
C ARG A 37 5.75 -7.03 -2.56
N ARG A 38 7.01 -7.42 -2.41
CA ARG A 38 7.49 -8.14 -1.24
C ARG A 38 7.26 -7.35 0.05
N GLY A 39 7.53 -6.04 0.04
CA GLY A 39 7.28 -5.16 1.18
C GLY A 39 5.79 -5.04 1.51
N TRP A 40 4.94 -4.99 0.49
CA TRP A 40 3.48 -5.01 0.64
C TRP A 40 3.02 -6.30 1.32
N ASP A 41 3.50 -7.45 0.86
CA ASP A 41 3.07 -8.76 1.37
C ASP A 41 3.48 -8.99 2.85
N ILE A 42 4.56 -8.36 3.31
CA ILE A 42 5.02 -8.48 4.70
C ILE A 42 4.07 -7.78 5.68
N TRP A 43 3.63 -6.57 5.34
CA TRP A 43 2.93 -5.70 6.29
C TRP A 43 1.44 -5.54 6.00
N TRP A 44 1.06 -5.54 4.73
CA TRP A 44 -0.30 -5.24 4.31
C TRP A 44 -1.10 -6.49 3.95
N ASP A 45 -0.48 -7.47 3.28
CA ASP A 45 -1.12 -8.77 2.99
C ASP A 45 -0.56 -9.90 3.88
N ARG A 46 -0.35 -9.58 5.16
CA ARG A 46 0.10 -10.58 6.13
C ARG A 46 -1.01 -11.62 6.33
N ARG A 47 -0.79 -12.83 5.84
CA ARG A 47 -1.69 -13.97 6.10
C ARG A 47 -1.68 -14.28 7.60
N VAL A 48 -2.80 -14.01 8.25
CA VAL A 48 -3.05 -14.38 9.65
C VAL A 48 -3.82 -15.69 9.66
N ASP A 49 -3.41 -16.62 10.53
CA ASP A 49 -4.21 -17.81 10.83
C ASP A 49 -5.42 -17.38 11.66
N LEU A 50 -6.61 -17.53 11.08
CA LEU A 50 -7.85 -17.06 11.69
C LEU A 50 -8.22 -17.86 12.94
N ASP A 51 -7.91 -19.16 12.97
CA ASP A 51 -8.21 -20.02 14.12
C ASP A 51 -7.34 -19.62 15.32
N GLU A 52 -6.08 -19.27 15.06
CA GLU A 52 -5.16 -18.77 16.07
C GLU A 52 -5.54 -17.35 16.53
N LEU A 53 -5.97 -16.48 15.60
CA LEU A 53 -6.46 -15.15 15.92
C LEU A 53 -7.69 -15.19 16.83
N ASP A 54 -8.61 -16.12 16.59
CA ASP A 54 -9.82 -16.25 17.40
C ASP A 54 -9.51 -16.79 18.80
N LYS A 55 -8.59 -17.74 18.94
CA LYS A 55 -8.08 -18.16 20.27
C LYS A 55 -7.44 -17.00 21.03
N GLN A 56 -6.62 -16.19 20.36
CA GLN A 56 -6.00 -15.01 20.97
C GLN A 56 -7.04 -13.98 21.43
N ARG A 57 -8.18 -13.88 20.72
CA ARG A 57 -9.30 -13.01 21.13
C ARG A 57 -10.05 -13.58 22.33
N GLU A 58 -10.25 -14.89 22.39
CA GLU A 58 -10.88 -15.57 23.53
C GLU A 58 -10.03 -15.45 24.80
N ASP A 59 -8.71 -15.56 24.66
CA ASP A 59 -7.75 -15.44 25.76
C ASP A 59 -7.40 -13.97 26.11
N ALA A 60 -7.91 -13.00 25.35
CA ALA A 60 -7.60 -11.59 25.55
C ALA A 60 -8.22 -11.06 26.84
N LEU A 61 -7.38 -10.65 27.79
CA LEU A 61 -7.82 -9.96 28.99
C LEU A 61 -8.21 -8.51 28.65
N PRO A 62 -9.29 -7.96 29.25
CA PRO A 62 -9.67 -6.58 29.05
C PRO A 62 -8.53 -5.65 29.51
N ALA A 63 -8.00 -4.88 28.55
CA ALA A 63 -6.97 -3.89 28.84
C ALA A 63 -7.55 -2.77 29.73
N ARG A 64 -6.77 -2.33 30.72
CA ARG A 64 -7.17 -1.20 31.57
C ARG A 64 -7.22 0.07 30.71
N PRO A 65 -8.24 0.94 30.87
CA PRO A 65 -8.40 2.14 30.05
C PRO A 65 -7.28 3.17 30.25
N TYR A 66 -6.58 3.11 31.39
CA TYR A 66 -5.40 3.92 31.66
C TYR A 66 -4.35 3.02 32.31
N ALA A 67 -3.23 2.83 31.61
CA ALA A 67 -2.01 2.28 32.19
C ALA A 67 -1.20 3.45 32.74
N TYR A 68 -1.09 3.53 34.06
CA TYR A 68 -0.09 4.38 34.72
C TYR A 68 0.98 3.45 35.29
N ASP A 69 2.23 3.84 35.10
CA ASP A 69 3.42 3.21 35.69
C ASP A 69 3.62 3.66 37.15
#